data_AF-A0A0F9AWZ0-F1
#
_entry.id   AF-A0A0F9AWZ0-F1
#
_cell.length_a   1.000
_cell.length_b   1.000
_cell.length_c   1.000
_cell.angle_alpha   90.00
_cell.angle_beta   90.00
_cell.angle_gamma   90.00
#
_symmetry.space_group_name_H-M   'P 1'
#
loop_
_entity.id
_entity.type
_entity.pdbx_description
1 polymer ?
#
loop_
_entity_poly.entity_id
_entity_poly.type
_entity_poly.pdbx_seq_one_letter_code
_entity_poly.pdbx_strand_id
1 'polypeptide(L)'
;IVTTTGSLSVKTGKYTGRSPDDRFIIYDDKTHDTVDWGDTNHQFPVGKFDKIFEKMKKYVEGKELYVFDGFVGAEKESRLAIRLINDYAWQNLFARQLFIRPSAAELESHEPEFTLMCINDFEAIPEVDGTNSNVFILIDLTKKIVLIGGTSYAGEMKKSMFSVMNYILPAKEVFPMHCSANIGKDGDTTLFFGLSGTGKTTLSADPNRMLIGDD
;
A
#
# COMPACT_ATOMS: atom_id res chain seq x y z
N ILE A 1 2.96 -14.97 17.47
CA ILE A 1 2.23 -15.69 18.56
C ILE A 1 0.84 -16.02 18.02
N VAL A 2 0.35 -17.25 18.16
CA VAL A 2 -1.05 -17.55 17.84
C VAL A 2 -1.88 -17.29 19.10
N THR A 3 -2.94 -16.48 18.98
CA THR A 3 -3.84 -16.15 20.10
C THR A 3 -4.75 -17.34 20.43
N THR A 4 -5.43 -17.27 21.58
CA THR A 4 -6.43 -18.29 21.98
C THR A 4 -7.59 -18.41 20.99
N THR A 5 -7.84 -17.37 20.20
CA THR A 5 -8.86 -17.33 19.13
C THR A 5 -8.33 -17.76 17.76
N GLY A 6 -7.06 -18.18 17.66
CA GLY A 6 -6.44 -18.62 16.41
C GLY A 6 -5.86 -17.52 15.52
N SER A 7 -5.90 -16.25 15.95
CA SER A 7 -5.32 -15.14 15.20
C SER A 7 -3.81 -15.09 15.33
N LEU A 8 -3.10 -14.65 14.28
CA LEU A 8 -1.67 -14.38 14.34
C LEU A 8 -1.43 -12.98 14.94
N SER A 9 -0.76 -12.94 16.10
CA SER A 9 -0.25 -11.72 16.74
C SER A 9 1.23 -11.53 16.42
N VAL A 10 1.56 -10.35 15.87
CA VAL A 10 2.91 -9.93 15.48
C VAL A 10 3.29 -8.63 16.20
N LYS A 11 4.60 -8.35 16.28
CA LYS A 11 5.13 -7.06 16.75
C LYS A 11 5.84 -6.39 15.58
N THR A 12 5.52 -5.12 15.32
CA THR A 12 6.12 -4.32 14.24
C THR A 12 7.38 -3.56 14.69
N GLY A 13 7.86 -3.82 15.91
CA GLY A 13 9.06 -3.21 16.46
C GLY A 13 8.88 -1.74 16.81
N LYS A 14 9.86 -0.91 16.46
CA LYS A 14 9.92 0.52 16.77
C LYS A 14 8.74 1.31 16.17
N TYR A 15 8.32 0.93 14.96
CA TYR A 15 7.30 1.62 14.20
C TYR A 15 5.95 0.90 14.35
N THR A 16 5.05 1.49 15.15
CA THR A 16 3.70 0.95 15.42
C THR A 16 2.59 1.71 14.68
N GLY A 17 2.97 2.67 13.85
CA GLY A 17 2.10 3.51 13.04
C GLY A 17 2.81 3.98 11.77
N ARG A 18 2.14 4.85 11.02
CA ARG A 18 2.71 5.43 9.80
C ARG A 18 3.89 6.35 10.12
N SER A 19 4.76 6.53 9.13
CA SER A 19 5.86 7.51 9.15
C SER A 19 5.65 8.53 8.02
N PRO A 20 4.74 9.52 8.17
CA PRO A 20 4.37 10.44 7.10
C PRO A 20 5.56 11.21 6.52
N ASP A 21 6.50 11.62 7.38
CA ASP A 21 7.69 12.38 6.99
C ASP A 21 8.71 11.55 6.20
N ASP A 22 8.58 10.23 6.22
CA ASP A 22 9.43 9.29 5.47
C ASP A 22 8.75 8.76 4.20
N ARG A 23 7.57 9.29 3.84
CA ARG A 23 6.87 8.98 2.59
C ARG A 23 7.20 10.02 1.52
N PHE A 24 7.66 9.52 0.38
CA PHE A 24 8.01 10.35 -0.77
C PHE A 24 7.43 9.84 -2.08
N ILE A 25 7.23 10.76 -3.01
CA ILE A 25 6.87 10.47 -4.41
C ILE A 25 8.03 10.92 -5.28
N ILE A 26 8.41 10.08 -6.24
CA ILE A 26 9.52 10.39 -7.14
C ILE A 26 9.15 11.60 -7.99
N TYR A 27 10.04 12.59 -8.04
CA TYR A 27 9.88 13.81 -8.81
C TYR A 27 10.52 13.63 -10.19
N ASP A 28 9.68 13.48 -11.21
CA ASP A 28 10.03 13.22 -12.60
C ASP A 28 9.07 13.92 -13.58
N ASP A 29 9.29 13.76 -14.89
CA ASP A 29 8.47 14.39 -15.93
C ASP A 29 6.97 14.04 -15.87
N LYS A 30 6.60 12.91 -15.26
CA LYS A 30 5.20 12.51 -15.12
C LYS A 30 4.55 13.21 -13.94
N THR A 31 5.28 13.32 -12.84
CA THR A 31 4.75 13.75 -11.54
C THR A 31 4.93 15.22 -11.26
N HIS A 32 5.90 15.89 -11.90
CA HIS A 32 6.29 17.27 -11.60
C HIS A 32 5.12 18.25 -11.56
N ASP A 33 4.18 18.15 -12.51
CA ASP A 33 3.02 19.03 -12.66
C ASP A 33 1.69 18.33 -12.27
N THR A 34 1.71 17.05 -11.91
CA THR A 34 0.48 16.26 -11.67
C THR A 34 0.29 15.87 -10.20
N VAL A 35 1.31 16.01 -9.37
CA VAL A 35 1.25 15.76 -7.92
C VAL A 35 1.13 17.10 -7.19
N ASP A 36 0.22 17.16 -6.22
CA ASP A 36 0.09 18.29 -5.30
C ASP A 36 1.22 18.27 -4.27
N TRP A 37 2.32 18.98 -4.56
CA TRP A 37 3.52 19.02 -3.72
C TRP A 37 3.34 19.89 -2.48
N GLY A 38 3.84 19.43 -1.32
CA GLY A 38 3.76 20.15 -0.05
C GLY A 38 4.07 19.24 1.14
N ASP A 39 3.57 19.59 2.32
CA ASP A 39 3.84 18.89 3.60
C ASP A 39 3.35 17.43 3.66
N THR A 40 2.58 16.98 2.66
CA THR A 40 2.08 15.59 2.58
C THR A 40 2.76 14.78 1.47
N ASN A 41 3.10 15.42 0.36
CA ASN A 41 3.73 14.78 -0.79
C ASN A 41 5.14 15.34 -0.94
N HIS A 42 6.10 14.65 -0.33
CA HIS A 42 7.51 15.02 -0.39
C HIS A 42 8.14 14.52 -1.69
N GLN A 43 8.91 15.39 -2.34
CA GLN A 43 9.64 15.07 -3.55
C GLN A 43 10.83 14.15 -3.24
N PHE A 44 11.12 13.20 -4.13
CA PHE A 44 12.35 12.41 -4.07
C PHE A 44 13.05 12.35 -5.44
N PRO A 45 14.37 12.56 -5.53
CA PRO A 45 15.06 12.54 -6.82
C PRO A 45 15.13 11.14 -7.45
N VAL A 46 14.86 11.04 -8.76
CA VAL A 46 14.95 9.79 -9.55
C VAL A 46 16.29 9.07 -9.33
N GLY A 47 17.41 9.80 -9.42
CA GLY A 47 18.75 9.21 -9.28
C GLY A 47 19.07 8.68 -7.88
N LYS A 48 18.38 9.15 -6.83
CA LYS A 48 18.50 8.60 -5.47
C LYS A 48 17.63 7.36 -5.32
N PHE A 49 16.41 7.40 -5.86
CA PHE A 49 15.51 6.26 -5.90
C PHE A 49 16.18 5.05 -6.57
N ASP A 50 16.79 5.26 -7.73
CA ASP A 50 17.46 4.20 -8.49
C ASP A 50 18.59 3.55 -7.69
N LYS A 51 19.38 4.35 -6.97
CA LYS A 51 20.44 3.83 -6.10
C LYS A 51 19.89 2.98 -4.96
N ILE A 52 18.81 3.42 -4.31
CA ILE A 52 18.14 2.64 -3.26
C ILE A 52 17.58 1.34 -3.83
N PHE A 53 16.94 1.40 -5.00
CA PHE A 53 16.38 0.22 -5.65
C PHE A 53 17.45 -0.83 -5.98
N GLU A 54 18.57 -0.43 -6.56
CA GLU A 54 19.69 -1.34 -6.83
C GLU A 54 20.29 -1.91 -5.55
N LYS A 55 20.46 -1.10 -4.50
CA LYS A 55 20.93 -1.57 -3.19
C LYS A 55 19.97 -2.59 -2.58
N MET A 56 18.66 -2.34 -2.66
CA MET A 56 17.64 -3.22 -2.11
C MET A 56 17.58 -4.54 -2.88
N LYS A 57 17.66 -4.52 -4.22
CA LYS A 57 17.78 -5.74 -5.04
C LYS A 57 18.98 -6.58 -4.62
N LYS A 58 20.16 -5.94 -4.50
CA LYS A 58 21.37 -6.62 -4.04
C LYS A 58 21.24 -7.17 -2.62
N TYR A 59 20.59 -6.44 -1.73
CA TYR A 59 20.39 -6.85 -0.33
C TYR A 59 19.53 -8.12 -0.20
N VAL A 60 18.60 -8.34 -1.12
CA VAL A 60 17.73 -9.52 -1.11
C VAL A 60 18.27 -10.71 -1.91
N GLU A 61 19.40 -10.56 -2.60
CA GLU A 61 20.04 -11.67 -3.29
C GLU A 61 20.33 -12.82 -2.32
N GLY A 62 19.87 -14.03 -2.69
CA GLY A 62 20.04 -15.23 -1.87
C GLY A 62 19.16 -15.32 -0.62
N LYS A 63 18.24 -14.36 -0.40
CA LYS A 63 17.25 -14.42 0.68
C LYS A 63 15.97 -15.12 0.23
N GLU A 64 15.29 -15.74 1.18
CA GLU A 64 13.91 -16.19 0.98
C GLU A 64 13.00 -14.95 0.95
N LEU A 65 12.13 -14.89 -0.05
CA LEU A 65 11.13 -13.84 -0.20
C LEU A 65 9.75 -14.46 -0.37
N TYR A 66 8.73 -13.73 0.07
CA TYR A 66 7.34 -14.09 -0.08
C TYR A 66 6.71 -13.17 -1.13
N VAL A 67 5.94 -13.77 -2.03
CA VAL A 67 5.26 -13.05 -3.11
C VAL A 67 3.75 -13.21 -2.96
N PHE A 68 3.04 -12.10 -3.14
CA PHE A 68 1.58 -12.06 -3.28
C PHE A 68 1.23 -11.36 -4.58
N ASP A 69 0.52 -12.05 -5.45
CA ASP A 69 -0.12 -11.49 -6.63
C ASP A 69 -1.62 -11.32 -6.37
N GLY A 70 -2.15 -10.14 -6.68
CA GLY A 70 -3.56 -9.83 -6.49
C GLY A 70 -3.98 -8.50 -7.10
N PHE A 71 -5.07 -7.95 -6.59
CA PHE A 71 -5.69 -6.75 -7.14
C PHE A 71 -6.03 -5.70 -6.06
N VAL A 72 -5.97 -4.43 -6.45
CA VAL A 72 -6.56 -3.31 -5.70
C VAL A 72 -7.75 -2.76 -6.48
N GLY A 73 -8.92 -2.71 -5.84
CA GLY A 73 -10.19 -2.36 -6.48
C GLY A 73 -10.96 -3.60 -6.96
N ALA A 74 -12.25 -3.68 -6.61
CA ALA A 74 -13.09 -4.85 -6.91
C ALA A 74 -13.64 -4.87 -8.34
N GLU A 75 -13.82 -3.69 -8.95
CA GLU A 75 -14.36 -3.56 -10.30
C GLU A 75 -13.30 -3.87 -11.35
N LYS A 76 -13.60 -4.75 -12.32
CA LYS A 76 -12.58 -5.32 -13.22
C LYS A 76 -11.96 -4.28 -14.16
N GLU A 77 -12.72 -3.26 -14.55
CA GLU A 77 -12.27 -2.23 -15.49
C GLU A 77 -11.34 -1.20 -14.82
N SER A 78 -11.52 -0.98 -13.52
CA SER A 78 -10.76 0.03 -12.77
C SER A 78 -9.73 -0.55 -11.80
N ARG A 79 -9.75 -1.88 -11.54
CA ARG A 79 -8.78 -2.53 -10.66
C ARG A 79 -7.36 -2.40 -11.18
N LEU A 80 -6.42 -2.52 -10.26
CA LEU A 80 -4.98 -2.51 -10.52
C LEU A 80 -4.39 -3.87 -10.15
N ALA A 81 -3.75 -4.55 -11.11
CA ALA A 81 -2.99 -5.76 -10.82
C ALA A 81 -1.69 -5.41 -10.07
N ILE A 82 -1.48 -6.02 -8.91
CA ILE A 82 -0.31 -5.77 -8.07
C ILE A 82 0.49 -7.04 -7.79
N ARG A 83 1.80 -6.87 -7.65
CA ARG A 83 2.71 -7.85 -7.04
C ARG A 83 3.33 -7.25 -5.80
N LEU A 84 3.28 -7.97 -4.68
CA LEU A 84 3.92 -7.58 -3.43
C LEU A 84 5.02 -8.59 -3.10
N ILE A 85 6.23 -8.10 -2.92
CA ILE A 85 7.44 -8.87 -2.58
C ILE A 85 7.88 -8.42 -1.19
N ASN A 86 8.05 -9.37 -0.26
CA ASN A 86 8.42 -9.06 1.12
C ASN A 86 9.31 -10.14 1.75
N ASP A 87 9.96 -9.82 2.86
CA ASP A 87 10.88 -10.68 3.60
C ASP A 87 10.24 -11.40 4.81
N TYR A 88 8.92 -11.26 5.03
CA TYR A 88 8.21 -11.90 6.15
C TYR A 88 6.86 -12.51 5.77
N ALA A 89 6.70 -13.81 6.02
CA ALA A 89 5.44 -14.55 5.79
C ALA A 89 4.18 -13.85 6.35
N TRP A 90 4.28 -13.16 7.50
CA TRP A 90 3.15 -12.46 8.09
C TRP A 90 2.73 -11.21 7.31
N GLN A 91 3.65 -10.51 6.62
CA GLN A 91 3.31 -9.41 5.71
C GLN A 91 2.62 -9.94 4.46
N ASN A 92 3.05 -11.09 3.97
CA ASN A 92 2.35 -11.78 2.88
C ASN A 92 0.93 -12.19 3.27
N LEU A 93 0.74 -12.66 4.51
CA LEU A 93 -0.59 -12.94 5.07
C LEU A 93 -1.43 -11.67 5.19
N PHE A 94 -0.85 -10.56 5.64
CA PHE A 94 -1.53 -9.26 5.68
C PHE A 94 -2.00 -8.83 4.29
N ALA A 95 -1.13 -8.89 3.28
CA ALA A 95 -1.47 -8.59 1.89
C ALA A 95 -2.63 -9.47 1.38
N ARG A 96 -2.58 -10.78 1.68
CA ARG A 96 -3.62 -11.74 1.31
C ARG A 96 -4.99 -11.46 1.94
N GLN A 97 -5.04 -10.82 3.12
CA GLN A 97 -6.28 -10.45 3.79
C GLN A 97 -6.79 -9.07 3.35
N LEU A 98 -5.88 -8.16 3.03
CA LEU A 98 -6.20 -6.78 2.68
C LEU A 98 -6.60 -6.62 1.20
N PHE A 99 -5.84 -7.21 0.29
CA PHE A 99 -6.03 -7.05 -1.14
C PHE A 99 -6.92 -8.16 -1.72
N ILE A 100 -7.44 -7.91 -2.91
CA ILE A 100 -8.33 -8.86 -3.57
C ILE A 100 -7.52 -10.01 -4.11
N ARG A 101 -7.89 -11.21 -3.69
CA ARG A 101 -7.26 -12.46 -4.10
C ARG A 101 -7.74 -12.82 -5.51
N PRO A 102 -6.82 -13.15 -6.43
CA PRO A 102 -7.19 -13.65 -7.73
C PRO A 102 -7.85 -15.03 -7.58
N SER A 103 -8.78 -15.34 -8.48
CA SER A 103 -9.15 -16.73 -8.77
C SER A 103 -7.97 -17.49 -9.39
N ALA A 104 -8.04 -18.83 -9.42
CA ALA A 104 -6.98 -19.64 -10.04
C ALA A 104 -6.75 -19.25 -11.52
N ALA A 105 -7.82 -19.04 -12.28
CA ALA A 105 -7.75 -18.60 -13.68
C ALA A 105 -7.15 -17.20 -13.83
N GLU A 106 -7.50 -16.26 -12.94
CA GLU A 106 -6.90 -14.92 -12.96
C GLU A 106 -5.42 -14.93 -12.60
N LEU A 107 -4.98 -15.88 -11.76
CA LEU A 107 -3.59 -16.02 -11.38
C LEU A 107 -2.73 -16.57 -12.52
N GLU A 108 -3.27 -17.47 -13.36
CA GLU A 108 -2.58 -18.01 -14.54
C GLU A 108 -2.20 -16.93 -15.56
N SER A 109 -3.03 -15.89 -15.69
CA SER A 109 -2.82 -14.76 -16.59
C SER A 109 -2.49 -13.45 -15.86
N HIS A 110 -2.04 -13.52 -14.60
CA HIS A 110 -1.76 -12.32 -13.81
C HIS A 110 -0.46 -11.66 -14.28
N GLU A 111 -0.57 -10.39 -14.69
CA GLU A 111 0.58 -9.54 -15.00
C GLU A 111 0.53 -8.31 -14.08
N PRO A 112 1.52 -8.12 -13.19
CA PRO A 112 1.49 -6.99 -12.27
C PRO A 112 1.72 -5.67 -13.01
N GLU A 113 0.77 -4.76 -12.87
CA GLU A 113 0.89 -3.38 -13.35
C GLU A 113 1.67 -2.51 -12.36
N PHE A 114 1.61 -2.83 -11.07
CA PHE A 114 2.35 -2.15 -10.01
C PHE A 114 3.04 -3.16 -9.10
N THR A 115 4.27 -2.87 -8.69
CA THR A 115 5.01 -3.75 -7.76
C THR A 115 5.30 -3.05 -6.45
N LEU A 116 5.12 -3.74 -5.32
CA LEU A 116 5.58 -3.28 -4.01
C LEU A 116 6.71 -4.18 -3.54
N MET A 117 7.82 -3.59 -3.13
CA MET A 117 8.93 -4.29 -2.49
C MET A 117 9.07 -3.77 -1.06
N CYS A 118 8.75 -4.60 -0.09
CA CYS A 118 8.73 -4.27 1.34
C CYS A 118 9.76 -5.12 2.08
N ILE A 119 10.92 -4.55 2.39
CA ILE A 119 12.04 -5.26 3.01
C ILE A 119 12.34 -4.60 4.36
N ASN A 120 11.87 -5.21 5.43
CA ASN A 120 11.83 -4.53 6.74
C ASN A 120 13.23 -4.21 7.28
N ASP A 121 14.16 -5.16 7.14
CA ASP A 121 15.53 -5.05 7.67
C ASP A 121 16.48 -4.30 6.71
N PHE A 122 15.96 -3.69 5.65
CA PHE A 122 16.71 -2.80 4.79
C PHE A 122 16.47 -1.36 5.23
N GLU A 123 17.49 -0.73 5.80
CA GLU A 123 17.43 0.65 6.28
C GLU A 123 18.15 1.60 5.32
N ALA A 124 17.60 2.80 5.12
CA ALA A 124 18.30 3.87 4.43
C ALA A 124 19.38 4.50 5.33
N ILE A 125 20.41 5.04 4.71
CA ILE A 125 21.41 5.89 5.36
C ILE A 125 21.11 7.33 4.94
N PRO A 126 20.46 8.17 5.77
CA PRO A 126 19.95 9.50 5.37
C PRO A 126 20.94 10.36 4.58
N GLU A 127 22.15 10.50 5.11
CA GLU A 127 23.27 11.27 4.53
C GLU A 127 23.65 10.80 3.11
N VAL A 128 23.51 9.50 2.83
CA VAL A 128 23.91 8.87 1.57
C VAL A 128 22.73 8.77 0.61
N ASP A 129 21.58 8.36 1.12
CA ASP A 129 20.40 7.97 0.35
C ASP A 129 19.44 9.15 0.14
N GLY A 130 19.59 10.23 0.90
CA GLY A 130 18.77 11.44 0.76
C GLY A 130 17.36 11.30 1.37
N THR A 131 17.19 10.34 2.29
CA THR A 131 15.95 10.15 3.06
C THR A 131 15.97 11.01 4.33
N ASN A 132 14.79 11.22 4.94
CA ASN A 132 14.66 11.95 6.19
C ASN A 132 15.19 11.13 7.39
N SER A 133 14.86 9.84 7.43
CA SER A 133 15.35 8.90 8.45
C SER A 133 15.83 7.59 7.83
N ASN A 134 16.06 6.58 8.67
CA ASN A 134 16.40 5.23 8.23
C ASN A 134 15.20 4.49 7.59
N VAL A 135 13.97 5.01 7.78
CA VAL A 135 12.74 4.54 7.14
C VAL A 135 12.55 5.26 5.81
N PHE A 136 11.91 4.57 4.86
CA PHE A 136 11.43 5.20 3.64
C PHE A 136 10.23 4.46 3.06
N ILE A 137 9.34 5.23 2.44
CA ILE A 137 8.25 4.78 1.60
C ILE A 137 8.34 5.57 0.30
N LEU A 138 8.91 4.97 -0.74
CA LEU A 138 9.18 5.64 -2.02
C LEU A 138 8.19 5.16 -3.07
N ILE A 139 7.41 6.07 -3.64
CA ILE A 139 6.41 5.75 -4.68
C ILE A 139 6.88 6.32 -6.02
N ASP A 140 7.24 5.44 -6.95
CA ASP A 140 7.54 5.80 -8.33
C ASP A 140 6.35 5.46 -9.23
N LEU A 141 5.61 6.49 -9.64
CA LEU A 141 4.42 6.37 -10.48
C LEU A 141 4.75 6.13 -11.96
N THR A 142 6.00 6.36 -12.38
CA THR A 142 6.48 6.14 -13.75
C THR A 142 6.94 4.71 -13.93
N LYS A 143 7.82 4.25 -13.03
CA LYS A 143 8.29 2.85 -12.98
C LYS A 143 7.27 1.89 -12.38
N LYS A 144 6.17 2.43 -11.83
CA LYS A 144 5.08 1.68 -11.19
C LYS A 144 5.57 0.76 -10.08
N ILE A 145 6.39 1.30 -9.19
CA ILE A 145 6.98 0.55 -8.09
C ILE A 145 6.89 1.33 -6.77
N VAL A 146 6.66 0.63 -5.67
CA VAL A 146 6.77 1.16 -4.31
C VAL A 146 7.92 0.43 -3.61
N LEU A 147 8.83 1.17 -2.97
CA LEU A 147 9.84 0.62 -2.08
C LEU A 147 9.54 1.02 -0.64
N ILE A 148 9.52 0.04 0.25
CA ILE A 148 9.33 0.24 1.70
C ILE A 148 10.49 -0.43 2.43
N GLY A 149 11.15 0.32 3.31
CA GLY A 149 12.26 -0.18 4.12
C GLY A 149 12.35 0.50 5.49
N GLY A 150 13.02 -0.15 6.43
CA GLY A 150 13.27 0.33 7.79
C GLY A 150 12.06 0.30 8.71
N THR A 151 10.90 -0.16 8.24
CA THR A 151 9.66 -0.26 9.03
C THR A 151 8.97 -1.58 8.78
N SER A 152 8.52 -2.25 9.86
CA SER A 152 7.65 -3.42 9.78
C SER A 152 6.17 -3.05 9.87
N TYR A 153 5.78 -1.77 9.82
CA TYR A 153 4.38 -1.39 9.94
C TYR A 153 3.59 -1.67 8.65
N ALA A 154 2.74 -2.69 8.68
CA ALA A 154 2.02 -3.16 7.49
C ALA A 154 1.05 -2.13 6.88
N GLY A 155 0.63 -1.13 7.66
CA GLY A 155 -0.22 -0.05 7.17
C GLY A 155 0.44 0.78 6.06
N GLU A 156 1.77 0.76 5.93
CA GLU A 156 2.45 1.41 4.82
C GLU A 156 2.15 0.74 3.47
N MET A 157 2.05 -0.59 3.42
CA MET A 157 1.62 -1.31 2.20
C MET A 157 0.21 -0.89 1.79
N LYS A 158 -0.72 -0.82 2.77
CA LYS A 158 -2.11 -0.39 2.56
C LYS A 158 -2.18 1.04 2.02
N LYS A 159 -1.58 1.99 2.72
CA LYS A 159 -1.73 3.42 2.41
C LYS A 159 -0.86 3.86 1.21
N SER A 160 0.20 3.12 0.88
CA SER A 160 0.93 3.31 -0.39
C SER A 160 0.05 2.95 -1.58
N MET A 161 -0.62 1.79 -1.56
CA MET A 161 -1.55 1.45 -2.64
C MET A 161 -2.77 2.37 -2.68
N PHE A 162 -3.29 2.79 -1.53
CA PHE A 162 -4.33 3.81 -1.50
C PHE A 162 -3.87 5.11 -2.16
N SER A 163 -2.63 5.55 -1.92
CA SER A 163 -2.05 6.73 -2.59
C SER A 163 -1.96 6.54 -4.11
N VAL A 164 -1.51 5.37 -4.56
CA VAL A 164 -1.44 5.04 -5.99
C VAL A 164 -2.84 5.10 -6.61
N MET A 165 -3.85 4.48 -5.98
CA MET A 165 -5.23 4.53 -6.46
C MET A 165 -5.78 5.97 -6.53
N ASN A 166 -5.47 6.81 -5.54
CA ASN A 166 -5.86 8.22 -5.55
C ASN A 166 -5.25 9.01 -6.72
N TYR A 167 -4.09 8.59 -7.22
CA TYR A 167 -3.47 9.21 -8.39
C TYR A 167 -4.03 8.66 -9.72
N ILE A 168 -4.20 7.34 -9.83
CA ILE A 168 -4.56 6.71 -11.13
C ILE A 168 -6.06 6.76 -11.45
N LEU A 169 -6.94 6.72 -10.45
CA LEU A 169 -8.39 6.64 -10.67
C LEU A 169 -9.00 7.92 -11.25
N PRO A 170 -8.59 9.14 -10.83
CA PRO A 170 -9.12 10.36 -11.42
C PRO A 170 -8.89 10.45 -12.93
N ALA A 171 -7.77 9.94 -13.45
CA ALA A 171 -7.50 9.89 -14.89
C ALA A 171 -8.43 8.93 -15.65
N LYS A 172 -9.13 8.04 -14.94
CA LYS A 172 -10.18 7.15 -15.45
C LYS A 172 -11.59 7.68 -15.15
N GLU A 173 -11.72 8.95 -14.75
CA GLU A 173 -12.98 9.58 -14.31
C GLU A 173 -13.66 8.86 -13.13
N VAL A 174 -12.89 8.12 -12.33
CA VAL A 174 -13.35 7.46 -11.11
C VAL A 174 -12.93 8.28 -9.90
N PHE A 175 -13.88 8.64 -9.04
CA PHE A 175 -13.62 9.42 -7.82
C PHE A 175 -13.15 8.50 -6.67
N PRO A 176 -11.85 8.53 -6.29
CA PRO A 176 -11.37 7.77 -5.15
C PRO A 176 -11.83 8.44 -3.84
N MET A 177 -12.23 7.62 -2.86
CA MET A 177 -12.76 8.10 -1.59
C MET A 177 -12.06 7.38 -0.43
N HIS A 178 -11.82 8.12 0.66
CA HIS A 178 -11.40 7.56 1.95
C HIS A 178 -12.62 7.49 2.87
N CYS A 179 -13.42 6.45 2.71
CA CYS A 179 -14.69 6.29 3.41
C CYS A 179 -15.03 4.81 3.58
N SER A 180 -15.79 4.48 4.62
CA SER A 180 -16.49 3.21 4.64
C SER A 180 -17.80 3.30 3.87
N ALA A 181 -18.33 2.15 3.44
CA ALA A 181 -19.57 2.07 2.70
C ALA A 181 -20.35 0.79 3.05
N ASN A 182 -21.68 0.89 3.09
CA ASN A 182 -22.58 -0.25 3.20
C ASN A 182 -23.84 -0.06 2.36
N ILE A 183 -24.54 -1.17 2.07
CA ILE A 183 -25.74 -1.19 1.25
C ILE A 183 -26.91 -1.81 2.02
N GLY A 184 -28.08 -1.16 1.95
CA GLY A 184 -29.32 -1.64 2.52
C GLY A 184 -29.99 -2.71 1.66
N LYS A 185 -31.04 -3.34 2.20
CA LYS A 185 -31.82 -4.36 1.48
C LYS A 185 -32.51 -3.82 0.23
N ASP A 186 -32.81 -2.52 0.23
CA ASP A 186 -33.47 -1.83 -0.88
C ASP A 186 -32.46 -1.27 -1.91
N GLY A 187 -31.17 -1.55 -1.74
CA GLY A 187 -30.10 -1.12 -2.65
C GLY A 187 -29.56 0.30 -2.40
N ASP A 188 -30.02 0.97 -1.34
CA ASP A 188 -29.52 2.28 -0.92
C ASP A 188 -28.09 2.16 -0.38
N THR A 189 -27.16 2.93 -0.93
CA THR A 189 -25.75 2.94 -0.49
C THR A 189 -25.46 4.15 0.39
N THR A 190 -24.79 3.93 1.51
CA THR A 190 -24.36 4.99 2.43
C THR A 190 -22.84 5.04 2.48
N LEU A 191 -22.28 6.25 2.41
CA LEU A 191 -20.85 6.53 2.53
C LEU A 191 -20.57 7.25 3.85
N PHE A 192 -19.53 6.84 4.57
CA PHE A 192 -19.13 7.44 5.85
C PHE A 192 -17.70 7.98 5.75
N PHE A 193 -17.58 9.31 5.64
CA PHE A 193 -16.29 10.00 5.63
C PHE A 193 -15.83 10.30 7.06
N GLY A 194 -14.52 10.20 7.29
CA GLY A 194 -13.94 10.51 8.59
C GLY A 194 -12.46 10.14 8.68
N LEU A 195 -11.75 10.72 9.65
CA LEU A 195 -10.36 10.39 9.91
C LEU A 195 -10.23 9.01 10.61
N SER A 196 -9.01 8.58 10.87
CA SER A 196 -8.77 7.37 11.66
C SER A 196 -9.34 7.55 13.07
N GLY A 197 -10.07 6.56 13.58
CA GLY A 197 -10.66 6.59 14.92
C GLY A 197 -11.96 7.40 15.07
N THR A 198 -12.53 7.94 13.99
CA THR A 198 -13.78 8.73 14.06
C THR A 198 -15.06 7.90 13.88
N GLY A 199 -14.97 6.56 13.96
CA GLY A 199 -16.15 5.68 13.92
C GLY A 199 -16.54 5.11 12.55
N LYS A 200 -15.78 5.34 11.47
CA LYS A 200 -16.08 4.80 10.11
C LYS A 200 -16.39 3.29 10.13
N THR A 201 -15.48 2.49 10.68
CA THR A 201 -15.61 1.03 10.75
C THR A 201 -16.79 0.63 11.65
N THR A 202 -16.94 1.29 12.80
CA THR A 202 -18.01 0.98 13.76
C THR A 202 -19.40 1.28 13.20
N LEU A 203 -19.57 2.42 12.53
CA LEU A 203 -20.88 2.86 12.00
C LEU A 203 -21.26 2.13 10.70
N SER A 204 -20.29 1.68 9.92
CA SER A 204 -20.56 0.92 8.68
C SER A 204 -20.90 -0.55 8.93
N ALA A 205 -20.46 -1.13 10.04
CA ALA A 205 -20.73 -2.51 10.44
C ALA A 205 -22.13 -2.66 11.11
N ASP A 206 -23.19 -2.36 10.36
CA ASP A 206 -24.58 -2.50 10.80
C ASP A 206 -25.12 -3.91 10.48
N PRO A 207 -25.70 -4.65 11.44
CA PRO A 207 -26.25 -6.00 11.19
C PRO A 207 -27.39 -6.05 10.17
N ASN A 208 -28.03 -4.92 9.86
CA ASN A 208 -29.13 -4.84 8.89
C ASN A 208 -28.66 -4.44 7.48
N ARG A 209 -27.36 -4.15 7.29
CA ARG A 209 -26.78 -3.66 6.03
C ARG A 209 -25.58 -4.52 5.64
N MET A 210 -25.38 -4.72 4.34
CA MET A 210 -24.20 -5.46 3.85
C MET A 210 -23.02 -4.48 3.74
N LEU A 211 -21.91 -4.81 4.40
CA LEU A 211 -20.68 -4.02 4.30
C LEU A 211 -20.09 -4.13 2.89
N ILE A 212 -19.76 -2.99 2.29
CA ILE A 212 -19.01 -2.93 1.02
C ILE A 212 -17.51 -2.84 1.32
N GLY A 213 -17.12 -1.94 2.23
CA GLY A 213 -15.74 -1.72 2.67
C GLY A 213 -15.69 -0.77 3.87
N ASP A 214 -14.62 -0.82 4.66
CA ASP A 214 -14.49 -0.06 5.91
C ASP A 214 -13.51 1.14 5.86
N ASP A 215 -12.84 1.34 4.72
CA ASP A 215 -11.84 2.39 4.46
C ASP A 215 -11.71 2.68 2.96
#